data_AF-A0AAN6KFY8-F1
#
_entry.id   AF-A0AAN6KFY8-F1
#
_cell.length_a   1.000
_cell.length_b   1.000
_cell.length_c   1.000
_cell.angle_alpha   90.00
_cell.angle_beta   90.00
_cell.angle_gamma   90.00
#
_symmetry.space_group_name_H-M   'P 1'
#
loop_
_entity.id
_entity.type
_entity.pdbx_description
1 polymer ?
#
loop_
_entity_poly.entity_id
_entity_poly.type
_entity_poly.pdbx_seq_one_letter_code
_entity_poly.pdbx_strand_id
1 'polypeptide(L)'
;MRLAHFSVAIIASCYAVTPCYAARPGRHAADAYAPQRATCPTSSIVRPASSLATGESQYIAARKTIADAALASWLKKVNETFDTDTSRLPTLGLAGSGGGYRALLNEAGILQAMDARDSNSSVNGLYQAFTYHAALSGGGWLATSLAAWDWPTISYLQKNVYEPNLQDGLLLPGGFYAPLAYAQILADVAAKAAAGYPVTAGDIYGRLLVYNLFPGADGGVALTMSGLTSSINFTEHKVPYPIITSIGTNASSSGDCSAPPDATQYEYTPHEFGSWDKGVNSFVQMAHLGSNISNGTAVHGNCTSGFDNLGFVTASTSNIFGFLCHPVYNSIGAVAQLADALQSAILGVAGTTTSSLFNEIPNPFLAYGHAGAVSSAKLLTLGDGDLSMQNDPVWPFLQPERSVSVLILADTCSENTTNSSCTGLSLHNTFLEAEAQSLTKMPTIPPTSTFVALYLSSQARFFGCHQPDAITIVWLPLVSYSGTTASDISSVDVEVSEANTDSIIRNGKLIATQNNDPQWPTCLACAISLKTASSLPAGCGACFARYCVT
;
A
#
# COMPACT_ATOMS: atom_id res chain seq x y z
N MET A 1 -8.29 -20.85 -20.52
CA MET A 1 -7.69 -20.76 -21.87
C MET A 1 -6.51 -19.78 -21.92
N ARG A 2 -6.55 -18.61 -21.25
CA ARG A 2 -5.45 -17.62 -21.23
C ARG A 2 -4.18 -18.07 -20.46
N LEU A 3 -4.27 -18.78 -19.33
CA LEU A 3 -3.07 -19.22 -18.57
C LEU A 3 -2.13 -20.19 -19.33
N ALA A 4 -2.66 -21.11 -20.14
CA ALA A 4 -1.82 -21.98 -20.97
C ALA A 4 -1.08 -21.19 -22.08
N HIS A 5 -1.70 -20.14 -22.61
CA HIS A 5 -1.05 -19.21 -23.55
C HIS A 5 -0.01 -18.33 -22.85
N PHE A 6 -0.23 -17.99 -21.58
CA PHE A 6 0.70 -17.25 -20.72
C PHE A 6 1.99 -18.04 -20.45
N SER A 7 1.90 -19.31 -20.04
CA SER A 7 3.09 -20.16 -19.88
C SER A 7 3.86 -20.27 -21.19
N VAL A 8 3.16 -20.44 -22.33
CA VAL A 8 3.79 -20.50 -23.65
C VAL A 8 4.42 -19.17 -24.05
N ALA A 9 3.79 -18.02 -23.79
CA ALA A 9 4.31 -16.69 -24.15
C ALA A 9 5.55 -16.31 -23.32
N ILE A 10 5.52 -16.55 -22.01
CA ILE A 10 6.67 -16.34 -21.13
C ILE A 10 7.80 -17.28 -21.53
N ILE A 11 7.53 -18.57 -21.69
CA ILE A 11 8.53 -19.58 -22.05
C ILE A 11 9.12 -19.28 -23.44
N ALA A 12 8.29 -18.97 -24.44
CA ALA A 12 8.74 -18.61 -25.78
C ALA A 12 9.58 -17.32 -25.78
N SER A 13 9.22 -16.33 -24.96
CA SER A 13 10.03 -15.11 -24.78
C SER A 13 11.35 -15.43 -24.09
N CYS A 14 11.37 -16.30 -23.08
CA CYS A 14 12.60 -16.78 -22.44
C CYS A 14 13.55 -17.45 -23.45
N TYR A 15 13.02 -18.29 -24.36
CA TYR A 15 13.79 -18.94 -25.43
C TYR A 15 14.22 -17.99 -26.57
N ALA A 16 13.49 -16.88 -26.80
CA ALA A 16 13.87 -15.87 -27.77
C ALA A 16 14.95 -14.92 -27.22
N VAL A 17 14.99 -14.73 -25.90
CA VAL A 17 15.93 -13.83 -25.22
C VAL A 17 17.24 -14.54 -24.85
N THR A 18 17.22 -15.85 -24.55
CA THR A 18 18.43 -16.65 -24.21
C THR A 18 19.54 -16.65 -25.30
N PRO A 19 19.26 -16.68 -26.62
CA PRO A 19 20.31 -16.66 -27.63
C PRO A 19 20.97 -15.28 -27.83
N CYS A 20 20.35 -14.19 -27.37
CA CYS A 20 20.85 -12.83 -27.62
C CYS A 20 21.92 -12.37 -26.62
N TYR A 21 22.00 -12.95 -25.43
CA TYR A 21 22.94 -12.51 -24.40
C TYR A 21 24.33 -13.16 -24.46
N ALA A 22 24.57 -14.07 -25.42
CA ALA A 22 25.91 -14.61 -25.67
C ALA A 22 26.82 -13.65 -26.47
N ALA A 23 26.38 -12.43 -26.83
CA ALA A 23 27.17 -11.52 -27.65
C ALA A 23 27.10 -10.04 -27.25
N ARG A 24 28.21 -9.58 -26.65
CA ARG A 24 28.83 -8.23 -26.64
C ARG A 24 28.61 -7.33 -25.40
N PRO A 25 29.70 -6.99 -24.67
CA PRO A 25 29.73 -5.83 -23.78
C PRO A 25 29.88 -4.56 -24.63
N GLY A 26 28.76 -4.07 -25.17
CA GLY A 26 28.65 -2.71 -25.69
C GLY A 26 28.20 -1.78 -24.57
N ARG A 27 28.67 -0.52 -24.58
CA ARG A 27 28.22 0.52 -23.64
C ARG A 27 26.69 0.62 -23.69
N HIS A 28 26.00 0.00 -22.73
CA HIS A 28 24.56 0.11 -22.57
C HIS A 28 24.23 1.57 -22.22
N ALA A 29 23.28 2.17 -22.94
CA ALA A 29 22.50 3.24 -22.36
C ALA A 29 21.95 2.73 -21.02
N ALA A 30 22.00 3.56 -19.98
CA ALA A 30 21.63 3.13 -18.65
C ALA A 30 20.18 2.58 -18.67
N ASP A 31 20.03 1.31 -18.31
CA ASP A 31 18.73 0.69 -18.14
C ASP A 31 18.02 1.39 -16.96
N ALA A 32 16.77 1.79 -17.16
CA ALA A 32 16.03 2.58 -16.20
C ALA A 32 15.51 1.75 -15.00
N TYR A 33 15.48 0.42 -15.11
CA TYR A 33 15.12 -0.49 -14.02
C TYR A 33 16.34 -0.92 -13.21
N ALA A 34 17.49 -1.12 -13.87
CA ALA A 34 18.72 -1.50 -13.20
C ALA A 34 19.21 -0.39 -12.25
N PRO A 35 19.44 -0.66 -10.95
CA PRO A 35 19.91 0.36 -10.03
C PRO A 35 21.29 0.89 -10.44
N GLN A 36 21.48 2.19 -10.28
CA GLN A 36 22.64 2.93 -10.80
C GLN A 36 23.52 3.46 -9.69
N ARG A 37 24.77 3.79 -10.00
CA ARG A 37 25.67 4.44 -9.05
C ARG A 37 25.19 5.87 -8.76
N ALA A 38 25.17 6.22 -7.48
CA ALA A 38 24.79 7.53 -6.98
C ALA A 38 25.89 8.13 -6.10
N THR A 39 25.81 9.44 -5.90
CA THR A 39 26.65 10.14 -4.93
C THR A 39 26.13 9.86 -3.52
N CYS A 40 27.01 9.45 -2.62
CA CYS A 40 26.63 9.26 -1.22
C CYS A 40 26.50 10.58 -0.46
N PRO A 41 25.59 10.66 0.53
CA PRO A 41 25.58 11.77 1.47
C PRO A 41 26.84 11.73 2.35
N THR A 42 27.20 12.88 2.91
CA THR A 42 28.33 13.00 3.84
C THR A 42 27.99 12.51 5.25
N SER A 43 26.70 12.44 5.58
CA SER A 43 26.17 11.91 6.83
C SER A 43 25.80 10.42 6.71
N SER A 44 25.46 9.80 7.85
CA SER A 44 24.86 8.46 7.87
C SER A 44 23.63 8.40 6.95
N ILE A 45 23.49 7.29 6.22
CA ILE A 45 22.36 6.99 5.34
C ILE A 45 21.22 6.36 6.15
N VAL A 46 21.58 5.70 7.24
CA VAL A 46 20.63 5.09 8.19
C VAL A 46 20.53 5.94 9.45
N ARG A 47 19.31 6.09 9.96
CA ARG A 47 19.03 6.72 11.24
C ARG A 47 18.21 5.79 12.15
N PRO A 48 18.31 5.93 13.48
CA PRO A 48 17.36 5.31 14.40
C PRO A 48 15.94 5.86 14.21
N ALA A 49 14.92 5.05 14.50
CA ALA A 49 13.52 5.44 14.46
C ALA A 49 13.07 6.17 15.74
N SER A 50 13.70 7.32 16.02
CA SER A 50 13.38 8.17 17.19
C SER A 50 12.69 9.49 16.84
N SER A 51 12.47 9.74 15.56
CA SER A 51 11.81 10.92 15.00
C SER A 51 11.37 10.62 13.56
N LEU A 52 10.60 11.51 12.94
CA LEU A 52 10.40 11.47 11.49
C LEU A 52 11.68 11.89 10.74
N ALA A 53 11.76 11.53 9.46
CA ALA A 53 12.74 12.07 8.54
C ALA A 53 12.58 13.60 8.45
N THR A 54 13.67 14.34 8.20
CA THR A 54 13.58 15.79 7.97
C THR A 54 12.65 16.11 6.79
N GLY A 55 12.71 15.33 5.70
CA GLY A 55 11.82 15.51 4.54
C GLY A 55 10.35 15.30 4.89
N GLU A 56 10.03 14.23 5.62
CA GLU A 56 8.64 13.97 6.06
C GLU A 56 8.16 15.08 7.00
N SER A 57 8.96 15.48 7.98
CA SER A 57 8.58 16.55 8.91
C SER A 57 8.29 17.88 8.19
N GLN A 58 9.12 18.25 7.22
CA GLN A 58 8.93 19.46 6.42
C GLN A 58 7.67 19.37 5.54
N TYR A 59 7.49 18.24 4.85
CA TYR A 59 6.31 18.01 4.02
C TYR A 59 5.02 18.11 4.85
N ILE A 60 5.00 17.45 6.01
CA ILE A 60 3.82 17.36 6.86
C ILE A 60 3.47 18.70 7.47
N ALA A 61 4.45 19.50 7.88
CA ALA A 61 4.20 20.87 8.36
C ALA A 61 3.53 21.74 7.28
N ALA A 62 4.01 21.68 6.03
CA ALA A 62 3.41 22.42 4.92
C ALA A 62 2.02 21.86 4.54
N ARG A 63 1.89 20.53 4.43
CA ARG A 63 0.64 19.83 4.11
C ARG A 63 -0.45 20.11 5.15
N LYS A 64 -0.11 20.09 6.44
CA LYS A 64 -1.08 20.31 7.54
C LYS A 64 -1.78 21.66 7.41
N THR A 65 -1.07 22.70 6.96
CA THR A 65 -1.68 24.02 6.71
C THR A 65 -2.79 23.96 5.66
N ILE A 66 -2.57 23.22 4.57
CA ILE A 66 -3.57 23.02 3.50
C ILE A 66 -4.70 22.11 3.99
N ALA A 67 -4.35 21.02 4.67
CA ALA A 67 -5.29 20.04 5.21
C ALA A 67 -6.25 20.67 6.22
N ASP A 68 -5.77 21.54 7.10
CA ASP A 68 -6.60 22.22 8.10
C ASP A 68 -7.56 23.22 7.48
N ALA A 69 -7.12 23.98 6.47
CA ALA A 69 -8.00 24.87 5.73
C ALA A 69 -9.11 24.08 5.02
N ALA A 70 -8.78 22.95 4.41
CA ALA A 70 -9.75 22.06 3.78
C ALA A 70 -10.73 21.45 4.80
N LEU A 71 -10.22 21.00 5.95
CA LEU A 71 -11.04 20.42 7.02
C LEU A 71 -11.99 21.45 7.63
N ALA A 72 -11.51 22.66 7.93
CA ALA A 72 -12.33 23.77 8.41
C ALA A 72 -13.48 24.07 7.43
N SER A 73 -13.17 24.15 6.13
CA SER A 73 -14.17 24.38 5.09
C SER A 73 -15.19 23.24 5.01
N TRP A 74 -14.72 21.99 5.13
CA TRP A 74 -15.59 20.82 5.08
C TRP A 74 -16.53 20.76 6.30
N LEU A 75 -15.99 20.94 7.52
CA LEU A 75 -16.77 20.98 8.76
C LEU A 75 -17.85 22.07 8.72
N LYS A 76 -17.49 23.28 8.27
CA LYS A 76 -18.44 24.38 8.09
C LYS A 76 -19.56 24.04 7.11
N LYS A 77 -19.22 23.35 6.00
CA LYS A 77 -20.19 22.89 4.99
C LYS A 77 -21.17 21.87 5.58
N VAL A 78 -20.70 20.99 6.46
CA VAL A 78 -21.55 20.00 7.15
C VAL A 78 -22.48 20.68 8.16
N ASN A 79 -21.92 21.53 9.02
CA ASN A 79 -22.67 22.32 9.98
C ASN A 79 -21.82 23.49 10.49
N GLU A 80 -22.34 24.72 10.40
CA GLU A 80 -21.63 25.94 10.78
C GLU A 80 -21.25 26.02 12.27
N THR A 81 -21.83 25.17 13.11
CA THR A 81 -21.54 25.11 14.56
C THR A 81 -20.34 24.24 14.92
N PHE A 82 -19.76 23.52 13.96
CA PHE A 82 -18.49 22.83 14.20
C PHE A 82 -17.35 23.83 14.43
N ASP A 83 -16.44 23.44 15.30
CA ASP A 83 -15.21 24.18 15.52
C ASP A 83 -14.33 24.13 14.26
N THR A 84 -13.92 25.29 13.77
CA THR A 84 -13.16 25.45 12.53
C THR A 84 -11.83 26.18 12.76
N ASP A 85 -11.42 26.31 14.01
CA ASP A 85 -10.12 26.87 14.39
C ASP A 85 -8.99 25.94 13.95
N THR A 86 -8.32 26.32 12.86
CA THR A 86 -7.25 25.54 12.24
C THR A 86 -6.07 25.25 13.17
N SER A 87 -5.87 26.03 14.24
CA SER A 87 -4.82 25.76 15.22
C SER A 87 -5.09 24.54 16.11
N ARG A 88 -6.34 24.06 16.14
CA ARG A 88 -6.79 22.93 16.97
C ARG A 88 -7.32 21.75 16.15
N LEU A 89 -7.41 21.87 14.82
CA LEU A 89 -7.94 20.80 13.99
C LEU A 89 -7.05 19.55 14.02
N PRO A 90 -7.67 18.34 14.05
CA PRO A 90 -6.93 17.08 14.18
C PRO A 90 -6.16 16.77 12.90
N THR A 91 -5.03 16.08 13.04
CA THR A 91 -4.35 15.46 11.89
C THR A 91 -5.13 14.21 11.46
N LEU A 92 -5.58 14.20 10.20
CA LEU A 92 -6.30 13.08 9.60
C LEU A 92 -5.35 12.15 8.82
N GLY A 93 -5.43 10.86 9.11
CA GLY A 93 -4.85 9.79 8.29
C GLY A 93 -5.94 9.07 7.50
N LEU A 94 -5.53 8.52 6.35
CA LEU A 94 -6.30 7.57 5.55
C LEU A 94 -5.53 6.25 5.49
N ALA A 95 -6.20 5.13 5.72
CA ALA A 95 -5.64 3.79 5.54
C ALA A 95 -6.48 3.00 4.52
N GLY A 96 -5.80 2.37 3.57
CA GLY A 96 -6.38 1.45 2.60
C GLY A 96 -5.84 0.03 2.78
N SER A 97 -6.73 -0.91 3.03
CA SER A 97 -6.41 -2.33 3.25
C SER A 97 -5.96 -3.08 1.99
N GLY A 98 -5.50 -4.30 2.14
CA GLY A 98 -5.28 -5.24 1.05
C GLY A 98 -6.52 -5.98 0.57
N GLY A 99 -6.36 -6.70 -0.55
CA GLY A 99 -7.47 -7.40 -1.22
C GLY A 99 -7.46 -7.36 -2.75
N GLY A 100 -6.30 -7.17 -3.38
CA GLY A 100 -6.16 -7.16 -4.84
C GLY A 100 -7.05 -6.10 -5.53
N TYR A 101 -7.64 -6.45 -6.68
CA TYR A 101 -8.50 -5.52 -7.42
C TYR A 101 -9.79 -5.15 -6.68
N ARG A 102 -10.30 -6.02 -5.79
CA ARG A 102 -11.44 -5.69 -4.93
C ARG A 102 -11.11 -4.47 -4.06
N ALA A 103 -9.95 -4.49 -3.42
CA ALA A 103 -9.49 -3.39 -2.59
C ALA A 103 -9.22 -2.15 -3.41
N LEU A 104 -8.41 -2.26 -4.46
CA LEU A 104 -8.10 -1.14 -5.37
C LEU A 104 -9.36 -0.39 -5.79
N LEU A 105 -10.38 -1.11 -6.28
CA LEU A 105 -11.56 -0.51 -6.89
C LEU A 105 -12.59 0.00 -5.86
N ASN A 106 -12.82 -0.71 -4.75
CA ASN A 106 -13.71 -0.20 -3.70
C ASN A 106 -13.09 1.03 -3.03
N GLU A 107 -11.79 1.00 -2.73
CA GLU A 107 -11.09 2.14 -2.14
C GLU A 107 -11.03 3.31 -3.12
N ALA A 108 -10.84 3.07 -4.42
CA ALA A 108 -10.96 4.10 -5.44
C ALA A 108 -12.33 4.80 -5.38
N GLY A 109 -13.42 4.04 -5.23
CA GLY A 109 -14.75 4.61 -5.02
C GLY A 109 -14.88 5.45 -3.76
N ILE A 110 -14.27 5.01 -2.65
CA ILE A 110 -14.25 5.75 -1.38
C ILE A 110 -13.54 7.09 -1.56
N LEU A 111 -12.34 7.08 -2.17
CA LEU A 111 -11.57 8.29 -2.47
C LEU A 111 -12.33 9.20 -3.44
N GLN A 112 -12.94 8.64 -4.48
CA GLN A 112 -13.76 9.40 -5.43
C GLN A 112 -14.88 10.16 -4.72
N ALA A 113 -15.57 9.53 -3.76
CA ALA A 113 -16.62 10.21 -3.02
C ALA A 113 -16.09 11.38 -2.16
N MET A 114 -14.91 11.22 -1.57
CA MET A 114 -14.29 12.23 -0.69
C MET A 114 -13.57 13.35 -1.45
N ASP A 115 -13.19 13.15 -2.72
CA ASP A 115 -12.45 14.14 -3.50
C ASP A 115 -13.37 15.21 -4.11
N ALA A 116 -13.16 16.48 -3.73
CA ALA A 116 -13.91 17.61 -4.31
C ALA A 116 -13.67 17.81 -5.80
N ARG A 117 -12.58 17.27 -6.36
CA ARG A 117 -12.28 17.32 -7.80
C ARG A 117 -13.13 16.35 -8.62
N ASP A 118 -13.72 15.35 -7.98
CA ASP A 118 -14.22 14.15 -8.66
C ASP A 118 -15.67 13.76 -8.32
N SER A 119 -16.25 14.39 -7.30
CA SER A 119 -17.60 14.05 -6.84
C SER A 119 -18.30 15.21 -6.16
N ASN A 120 -19.63 15.21 -6.24
CA ASN A 120 -20.54 16.07 -5.48
C ASN A 120 -21.22 15.32 -4.33
N SER A 121 -20.57 14.27 -3.80
CA SER A 121 -21.12 13.48 -2.69
C SER A 121 -21.26 14.31 -1.41
N SER A 122 -22.02 13.75 -0.46
CA SER A 122 -22.22 14.35 0.86
C SER A 122 -20.91 14.48 1.67
N VAL A 123 -19.87 13.73 1.33
CA VAL A 123 -18.55 13.76 1.98
C VAL A 123 -17.44 14.39 1.11
N ASN A 124 -17.77 14.96 -0.05
CA ASN A 124 -16.76 15.57 -0.94
C ASN A 124 -15.99 16.72 -0.26
N GLY A 125 -14.72 16.87 -0.62
CA GLY A 125 -13.77 17.82 -0.02
C GLY A 125 -12.97 17.25 1.14
N LEU A 126 -13.36 16.09 1.69
CA LEU A 126 -12.62 15.48 2.80
C LEU A 126 -11.26 14.92 2.35
N TYR A 127 -11.09 14.52 1.09
CA TYR A 127 -9.79 14.01 0.61
C TYR A 127 -8.68 15.07 0.75
N GLN A 128 -9.02 16.34 0.49
CA GLN A 128 -8.10 17.46 0.64
C GLN A 128 -7.67 17.70 2.10
N ALA A 129 -8.40 17.18 3.09
CA ALA A 129 -8.10 17.29 4.51
C ALA A 129 -7.17 16.19 5.05
N PHE A 130 -6.86 15.15 4.26
CA PHE A 130 -5.93 14.11 4.72
C PHE A 130 -4.48 14.60 4.69
N THR A 131 -3.75 14.28 5.76
CA THR A 131 -2.32 14.57 5.88
C THR A 131 -1.48 13.36 5.44
N TYR A 132 -1.93 12.15 5.74
CA TYR A 132 -1.27 10.89 5.39
C TYR A 132 -2.21 9.93 4.67
N HIS A 133 -1.64 9.06 3.83
CA HIS A 133 -2.32 7.93 3.22
C HIS A 133 -1.43 6.69 3.30
N ALA A 134 -1.75 5.78 4.22
CA ALA A 134 -1.09 4.49 4.31
C ALA A 134 -1.87 3.43 3.53
N ALA A 135 -1.16 2.51 2.89
CA ALA A 135 -1.79 1.49 2.07
C ALA A 135 -1.02 0.16 2.10
N LEU A 136 -1.77 -0.93 1.93
CA LEU A 136 -1.25 -2.30 1.82
C LEU A 136 -1.83 -2.99 0.60
N SER A 137 -1.05 -3.85 -0.08
CA SER A 137 -1.50 -4.77 -1.10
C SER A 137 -2.38 -4.11 -2.18
N GLY A 138 -3.64 -4.51 -2.34
CA GLY A 138 -4.58 -3.90 -3.31
C GLY A 138 -4.84 -2.39 -3.07
N GLY A 139 -4.91 -1.93 -1.83
CA GLY A 139 -4.89 -0.50 -1.50
C GLY A 139 -3.54 0.14 -1.87
N GLY A 140 -2.44 -0.59 -1.72
CA GLY A 140 -1.12 -0.21 -2.19
C GLY A 140 -1.03 -0.02 -3.71
N TRP A 141 -1.75 -0.83 -4.49
CA TRP A 141 -1.90 -0.65 -5.94
C TRP A 141 -2.59 0.67 -6.28
N LEU A 142 -3.65 1.03 -5.54
CA LEU A 142 -4.32 2.33 -5.69
C LEU A 142 -3.40 3.50 -5.31
N ALA A 143 -2.73 3.41 -4.16
CA ALA A 143 -1.87 4.49 -3.69
C ALA A 143 -0.68 4.73 -4.64
N THR A 144 -0.07 3.65 -5.14
CA THR A 144 1.04 3.74 -6.09
C THR A 144 0.59 4.13 -7.49
N SER A 145 -0.60 3.72 -7.96
CA SER A 145 -1.15 4.21 -9.24
C SER A 145 -1.48 5.70 -9.19
N LEU A 146 -2.07 6.19 -8.10
CA LEU A 146 -2.27 7.62 -7.89
C LEU A 146 -0.94 8.37 -7.97
N ALA A 147 0.08 7.92 -7.24
CA ALA A 147 1.39 8.56 -7.24
C ALA A 147 2.07 8.55 -8.63
N ALA A 148 1.99 7.43 -9.35
CA ALA A 148 2.58 7.26 -10.67
C ALA A 148 2.01 8.21 -11.73
N TRP A 149 0.72 8.57 -11.59
CA TRP A 149 0.01 9.50 -12.47
C TRP A 149 -0.02 10.95 -11.94
N ASP A 150 0.79 11.27 -10.92
CA ASP A 150 0.77 12.57 -10.22
C ASP A 150 -0.64 12.92 -9.68
N TRP A 151 -1.28 11.98 -8.98
CA TRP A 151 -2.57 12.07 -8.29
C TRP A 151 -3.72 12.66 -9.14
N PRO A 152 -4.12 11.99 -10.23
CA PRO A 152 -5.29 12.36 -11.01
C PRO A 152 -6.59 12.12 -10.20
N THR A 153 -7.75 12.39 -10.82
CA THR A 153 -9.03 11.96 -10.25
C THR A 153 -9.24 10.46 -10.47
N ILE A 154 -10.10 9.84 -9.64
CA ILE A 154 -10.46 8.43 -9.82
C ILE A 154 -11.26 8.24 -11.11
N SER A 155 -12.12 9.18 -11.48
CA SER A 155 -12.81 9.10 -12.79
C SER A 155 -11.83 9.04 -13.96
N TYR A 156 -10.69 9.75 -13.87
CA TYR A 156 -9.65 9.67 -14.88
C TYR A 156 -9.01 8.27 -14.90
N LEU A 157 -8.58 7.74 -13.76
CA LEU A 157 -7.97 6.41 -13.69
C LEU A 157 -8.95 5.32 -14.11
N GLN A 158 -10.21 5.39 -13.69
CA GLN A 158 -11.25 4.46 -14.09
C GLN A 158 -11.34 4.35 -15.61
N LYS A 159 -11.52 5.49 -16.30
CA LYS A 159 -11.79 5.53 -17.74
C LYS A 159 -10.57 5.29 -18.60
N ASN A 160 -9.39 5.76 -18.18
CA ASN A 160 -8.18 5.77 -19.01
C ASN A 160 -7.19 4.66 -18.66
N VAL A 161 -7.35 4.01 -17.50
CA VAL A 161 -6.40 3.01 -16.99
C VAL A 161 -7.12 1.72 -16.60
N TYR A 162 -8.07 1.78 -15.67
CA TYR A 162 -8.62 0.57 -15.08
C TYR A 162 -9.57 -0.18 -16.02
N GLU A 163 -10.58 0.48 -16.59
CA GLU A 163 -11.49 -0.15 -17.55
C GLU A 163 -10.75 -0.78 -18.75
N PRO A 164 -9.86 -0.07 -19.47
CA PRO A 164 -9.16 -0.67 -20.61
C PRO A 164 -8.17 -1.77 -20.22
N ASN A 165 -7.45 -1.66 -19.09
CA ASN A 165 -6.37 -2.59 -18.79
C ASN A 165 -6.83 -3.79 -17.97
N LEU A 166 -7.71 -3.61 -16.99
CA LEU A 166 -8.10 -4.69 -16.08
C LEU A 166 -8.93 -5.78 -16.78
N GLN A 167 -9.63 -5.45 -17.86
CA GLN A 167 -10.39 -6.42 -18.67
C GLN A 167 -9.48 -7.34 -19.50
N ASP A 168 -8.29 -6.87 -19.88
CA ASP A 168 -7.28 -7.70 -20.53
C ASP A 168 -6.59 -8.61 -19.49
N GLY A 169 -6.50 -8.12 -18.25
CA GLY A 169 -6.02 -8.84 -17.09
C GLY A 169 -4.50 -8.77 -16.93
N LEU A 170 -4.04 -9.10 -15.73
CA LEU A 170 -2.64 -8.98 -15.30
C LEU A 170 -1.65 -9.69 -16.24
N LEU A 171 -2.08 -10.79 -16.86
CA LEU A 171 -1.24 -11.66 -17.68
C LEU A 171 -1.16 -11.24 -19.16
N LEU A 172 -1.87 -10.18 -19.55
CA LEU A 172 -1.78 -9.55 -20.87
C LEU A 172 -1.29 -8.10 -20.73
N PRO A 173 -0.04 -7.88 -20.25
CA PRO A 173 0.49 -6.53 -20.05
C PRO A 173 0.51 -5.73 -21.36
N GLY A 174 -0.14 -4.56 -21.40
CA GLY A 174 -0.28 -3.78 -22.64
C GLY A 174 -1.22 -4.41 -23.68
N GLY A 175 -2.09 -5.32 -23.26
CA GLY A 175 -3.13 -5.95 -24.08
C GLY A 175 -2.56 -6.68 -25.29
N PHE A 176 -2.91 -6.20 -26.49
CA PHE A 176 -2.41 -6.74 -27.75
C PHE A 176 -0.87 -6.77 -27.86
N TYR A 177 -0.17 -5.85 -27.19
CA TYR A 177 1.29 -5.75 -27.24
C TYR A 177 2.02 -6.59 -26.19
N ALA A 178 1.32 -7.49 -25.50
CA ALA A 178 1.88 -8.33 -24.45
C ALA A 178 3.22 -9.01 -24.78
N PRO A 179 3.46 -9.57 -25.98
CA PRO A 179 4.78 -10.15 -26.30
C PRO A 179 5.95 -9.15 -26.20
N LEU A 180 5.73 -7.88 -26.59
CA LEU A 180 6.75 -6.83 -26.47
C LEU A 180 6.96 -6.44 -25.01
N ALA A 181 5.88 -6.33 -24.24
CA ALA A 181 5.95 -6.06 -22.81
C ALA A 181 6.73 -7.17 -22.09
N TYR A 182 6.45 -8.46 -22.36
CA TYR A 182 7.20 -9.57 -21.77
C TYR A 182 8.69 -9.51 -22.11
N ALA A 183 9.05 -9.24 -23.37
CA ALA A 183 10.45 -9.10 -23.74
C ALA A 183 11.15 -7.96 -22.96
N GLN A 184 10.47 -6.83 -22.79
CA GLN A 184 10.98 -5.71 -21.98
C GLN A 184 11.12 -6.09 -20.50
N ILE A 185 10.10 -6.72 -19.90
CA ILE A 185 10.13 -7.15 -18.49
C ILE A 185 11.32 -8.07 -18.22
N LEU A 186 11.56 -9.06 -19.09
CA LEU A 186 12.69 -9.96 -18.93
C LEU A 186 14.02 -9.24 -19.13
N ALA A 187 14.09 -8.25 -20.03
CA ALA A 187 15.28 -7.43 -20.22
C ALA A 187 15.59 -6.55 -18.99
N ASP A 188 14.58 -5.90 -18.42
CA ASP A 188 14.69 -5.08 -17.20
C ASP A 188 15.27 -5.92 -16.05
N VAL A 189 14.68 -7.09 -15.80
CA VAL A 189 15.12 -8.00 -14.74
C VAL A 189 16.53 -8.55 -15.00
N ALA A 190 16.86 -8.88 -16.26
CA ALA A 190 18.22 -9.27 -16.65
C ALA A 190 19.23 -8.15 -16.36
N ALA A 191 18.88 -6.90 -16.66
CA ALA A 191 19.73 -5.74 -16.43
C ALA A 191 19.97 -5.50 -14.93
N LYS A 192 18.94 -5.63 -14.09
CA LYS A 192 19.09 -5.57 -12.61
C LYS A 192 20.02 -6.66 -12.09
N ALA A 193 19.87 -7.90 -12.58
CA ALA A 193 20.75 -9.01 -12.21
C ALA A 193 22.19 -8.78 -12.67
N ALA A 194 22.39 -8.31 -13.91
CA ALA A 194 23.72 -7.98 -14.46
C ALA A 194 24.40 -6.82 -13.71
N ALA A 195 23.61 -5.92 -13.11
CA ALA A 195 24.10 -4.87 -12.23
C ALA A 195 24.49 -5.36 -10.81
N GLY A 196 24.26 -6.65 -10.51
CA GLY A 196 24.68 -7.30 -9.27
C GLY A 196 23.67 -7.20 -8.12
N TYR A 197 22.42 -6.84 -8.40
CA TYR A 197 21.35 -6.74 -7.40
C TYR A 197 20.50 -8.00 -7.33
N PRO A 198 19.88 -8.31 -6.18
CA PRO A 198 18.96 -9.43 -6.07
C PRO A 198 17.77 -9.25 -7.03
N VAL A 199 17.40 -10.35 -7.67
CA VAL A 199 16.21 -10.44 -8.52
C VAL A 199 15.39 -11.66 -8.12
N THR A 200 14.07 -11.51 -8.12
CA THR A 200 13.12 -12.55 -7.69
C THR A 200 11.90 -12.57 -8.61
N ALA A 201 10.97 -13.52 -8.40
CA ALA A 201 9.69 -13.49 -9.10
C ALA A 201 8.88 -12.21 -8.78
N GLY A 202 9.13 -11.59 -7.63
CA GLY A 202 8.55 -10.31 -7.23
C GLY A 202 8.90 -9.16 -8.17
N ASP A 203 10.09 -9.17 -8.79
CA ASP A 203 10.46 -8.17 -9.80
C ASP A 203 9.58 -8.29 -11.05
N ILE A 204 9.42 -9.50 -11.60
CA ILE A 204 8.58 -9.75 -12.78
C ILE A 204 7.11 -9.43 -12.46
N TYR A 205 6.63 -9.85 -11.28
CA TYR A 205 5.28 -9.54 -10.82
C TYR A 205 5.03 -8.02 -10.71
N GLY A 206 5.97 -7.28 -10.13
CA GLY A 206 5.90 -5.82 -10.05
C GLY A 206 5.82 -5.17 -11.42
N ARG A 207 6.61 -5.64 -12.39
CA ARG A 207 6.50 -5.15 -13.76
C ARG A 207 5.13 -5.44 -14.37
N LEU A 208 4.60 -6.66 -14.23
CA LEU A 208 3.26 -7.02 -14.73
C LEU A 208 2.16 -6.12 -14.15
N LEU A 209 2.21 -5.83 -12.85
CA LEU A 209 1.26 -4.92 -12.20
C LEU A 209 1.29 -3.54 -12.83
N VAL A 210 2.48 -2.94 -12.97
CA VAL A 210 2.58 -1.54 -13.43
C VAL A 210 2.25 -1.35 -14.90
N TYR A 211 2.37 -2.37 -15.75
CA TYR A 211 1.84 -2.31 -17.12
C TYR A 211 0.31 -2.11 -17.17
N ASN A 212 -0.40 -2.50 -16.11
CA ASN A 212 -1.84 -2.33 -16.01
C ASN A 212 -2.26 -1.06 -15.25
N LEU A 213 -1.35 -0.47 -14.47
CA LEU A 213 -1.68 0.57 -13.50
C LEU A 213 -0.99 1.92 -13.75
N PHE A 214 0.19 1.93 -14.37
CA PHE A 214 1.07 3.10 -14.45
C PHE A 214 1.10 3.70 -15.85
N PRO A 215 1.54 4.96 -16.01
CA PRO A 215 1.68 5.59 -17.32
C PRO A 215 2.85 5.01 -18.12
N GLY A 216 2.79 5.22 -19.44
CA GLY A 216 3.90 4.89 -20.35
C GLY A 216 3.83 3.47 -20.92
N ALA A 217 4.37 3.32 -22.13
CA ALA A 217 4.39 2.03 -22.83
C ALA A 217 5.35 1.00 -22.20
N ASP A 218 6.18 1.43 -21.26
CA ASP A 218 7.12 0.63 -20.47
C ASP A 218 6.64 0.41 -19.03
N GLY A 219 5.38 0.73 -18.72
CA GLY A 219 4.83 0.60 -17.37
C GLY A 219 5.55 1.49 -16.34
N GLY A 220 6.02 2.67 -16.75
CA GLY A 220 6.60 3.66 -15.85
C GLY A 220 7.91 3.20 -15.21
N VAL A 221 8.76 2.50 -15.98
CA VAL A 221 9.98 1.84 -15.48
C VAL A 221 10.94 2.77 -14.73
N ALA A 222 10.96 4.06 -15.06
CA ALA A 222 11.82 5.05 -14.41
C ALA A 222 11.23 5.67 -13.13
N LEU A 223 9.97 5.35 -12.79
CA LEU A 223 9.32 5.87 -11.59
C LEU A 223 9.90 5.22 -10.35
N THR A 224 10.19 6.02 -9.34
CA THR A 224 10.77 5.59 -8.06
C THR A 224 10.01 6.20 -6.90
N MET A 225 10.02 5.53 -5.74
CA MET A 225 9.38 6.04 -4.53
C MET A 225 9.99 7.37 -4.07
N SER A 226 11.32 7.48 -4.11
CA SER A 226 12.02 8.74 -3.83
C SER A 226 11.79 9.82 -4.89
N GLY A 227 11.58 9.43 -6.14
CA GLY A 227 11.26 10.34 -7.24
C GLY A 227 9.95 11.10 -7.06
N LEU A 228 9.00 10.57 -6.27
CA LEU A 228 7.74 11.25 -5.95
C LEU A 228 7.95 12.63 -5.33
N THR A 229 9.10 12.86 -4.68
CA THR A 229 9.47 14.16 -4.11
C THR A 229 9.62 15.27 -5.15
N SER A 230 9.67 14.92 -6.45
CA SER A 230 9.75 15.85 -7.57
C SER A 230 8.44 16.02 -8.34
N SER A 231 7.38 15.27 -7.98
CA SER A 231 6.07 15.38 -8.63
C SER A 231 5.37 16.69 -8.26
N ILE A 232 4.56 17.24 -9.17
CA ILE A 232 3.98 18.59 -8.99
C ILE A 232 3.00 18.58 -7.82
N ASN A 233 2.08 17.62 -7.75
CA ASN A 233 1.11 17.59 -6.66
C ASN A 233 1.74 17.30 -5.30
N PHE A 234 2.88 16.58 -5.28
CA PHE A 234 3.65 16.38 -4.05
C PHE A 234 4.38 17.67 -3.64
N THR A 235 5.16 18.29 -4.52
CA THR A 235 5.91 19.53 -4.21
C THR A 235 4.99 20.70 -3.83
N GLU A 236 3.78 20.74 -4.36
CA GLU A 236 2.74 21.72 -3.99
C GLU A 236 1.91 21.31 -2.78
N HIS A 237 2.23 20.18 -2.13
CA HIS A 237 1.57 19.64 -0.93
C HIS A 237 0.06 19.44 -1.11
N LYS A 238 -0.38 19.15 -2.33
CA LYS A 238 -1.80 18.97 -2.69
C LYS A 238 -2.35 17.61 -2.30
N VAL A 239 -1.48 16.67 -1.97
CA VAL A 239 -1.83 15.26 -1.73
C VAL A 239 -1.37 14.81 -0.32
N PRO A 240 -2.05 13.83 0.29
CA PRO A 240 -1.57 13.22 1.52
C PRO A 240 -0.22 12.53 1.30
N TYR A 241 0.64 12.52 2.32
CA TYR A 241 1.93 11.85 2.29
C TYR A 241 1.74 10.32 2.19
N PRO A 242 2.26 9.66 1.14
CA PRO A 242 2.03 8.24 0.91
C PRO A 242 2.95 7.39 1.80
N ILE A 243 2.38 6.34 2.40
CA ILE A 243 3.10 5.31 3.16
C ILE A 243 2.67 3.97 2.59
N ILE A 244 3.57 3.21 1.98
CA ILE A 244 3.28 1.86 1.52
C ILE A 244 3.86 0.89 2.53
N THR A 245 3.08 -0.10 2.96
CA THR A 245 3.50 -1.03 4.01
C THR A 245 3.81 -2.42 3.45
N SER A 246 4.64 -3.17 4.15
CA SER A 246 4.93 -4.58 3.90
C SER A 246 5.41 -5.23 5.20
N ILE A 247 5.54 -6.55 5.25
CA ILE A 247 6.14 -7.25 6.39
C ILE A 247 7.46 -7.91 6.03
N GLY A 248 8.30 -8.12 7.03
CA GLY A 248 9.46 -9.00 6.94
C GLY A 248 9.07 -10.47 7.00
N THR A 249 9.76 -11.31 6.26
CA THR A 249 9.61 -12.77 6.31
C THR A 249 10.96 -13.48 6.20
N ASN A 250 11.05 -14.73 6.64
CA ASN A 250 12.23 -15.58 6.49
C ASN A 250 12.08 -16.61 5.36
N ALA A 251 11.04 -16.48 4.53
CA ALA A 251 10.69 -17.45 3.50
C ALA A 251 11.84 -17.77 2.54
N SER A 252 12.57 -16.75 2.08
CA SER A 252 13.71 -16.94 1.17
C SER A 252 14.91 -17.66 1.80
N SER A 253 15.18 -17.42 3.08
CA SER A 253 16.42 -17.84 3.74
C SER A 253 16.30 -19.21 4.40
N SER A 254 15.09 -19.58 4.83
CA SER A 254 14.82 -20.79 5.62
C SER A 254 13.75 -21.70 5.02
N GLY A 255 13.03 -21.24 3.98
CA GLY A 255 11.82 -21.90 3.48
C GLY A 255 10.62 -21.77 4.44
N ASP A 256 10.80 -21.07 5.56
CA ASP A 256 9.74 -20.80 6.52
C ASP A 256 8.90 -19.61 6.06
N CYS A 257 7.73 -19.92 5.48
CA CYS A 257 6.76 -18.90 5.12
C CYS A 257 5.81 -18.53 6.26
N SER A 258 6.09 -18.91 7.52
CA SER A 258 5.31 -18.40 8.63
C SER A 258 5.46 -16.89 8.70
N ALA A 259 4.32 -16.19 8.65
CA ALA A 259 4.21 -14.78 8.91
C ALA A 259 3.38 -14.65 10.18
N PRO A 260 4.02 -14.69 11.37
CA PRO A 260 3.28 -14.54 12.61
C PRO A 260 2.70 -13.12 12.71
N PRO A 261 1.67 -12.90 13.56
CA PRO A 261 1.09 -11.58 13.75
C PRO A 261 2.09 -10.51 14.21
N ASP A 262 3.20 -10.88 14.86
CA ASP A 262 4.27 -9.99 15.30
C ASP A 262 5.39 -9.81 14.24
N ALA A 263 5.14 -10.19 12.98
CA ALA A 263 6.08 -9.98 11.89
C ALA A 263 6.44 -8.49 11.76
N THR A 264 7.73 -8.22 11.56
CA THR A 264 8.25 -6.85 11.48
C THR A 264 7.55 -6.07 10.36
N GLN A 265 6.95 -4.93 10.69
CA GLN A 265 6.28 -4.06 9.73
C GLN A 265 7.27 -3.06 9.15
N TYR A 266 7.38 -3.03 7.83
CA TYR A 266 8.19 -2.07 7.08
C TYR A 266 7.33 -1.05 6.38
N GLU A 267 7.87 0.17 6.29
CA GLU A 267 7.28 1.30 5.60
C GLU A 267 8.19 1.74 4.46
N TYR A 268 7.60 1.93 3.29
CA TYR A 268 8.16 2.69 2.18
C TYR A 268 7.51 4.06 2.17
N THR A 269 8.34 5.10 2.22
CA THR A 269 7.90 6.49 2.09
C THR A 269 8.76 7.20 1.04
N PRO A 270 8.35 8.37 0.51
CA PRO A 270 9.17 9.11 -0.44
C PRO A 270 10.55 9.49 0.08
N HIS A 271 10.73 9.52 1.41
CA HIS A 271 12.00 9.90 2.01
C HIS A 271 12.80 8.72 2.54
N GLU A 272 12.15 7.67 3.07
CA GLU A 272 12.83 6.60 3.79
C GLU A 272 12.12 5.24 3.70
N PHE A 273 12.92 4.18 3.83
CA PHE A 273 12.49 2.80 4.02
C PHE A 273 12.93 2.29 5.39
N GLY A 274 12.08 1.59 6.13
CA GLY A 274 12.48 1.04 7.42
C GLY A 274 11.32 0.62 8.29
N SER A 275 11.56 0.53 9.60
CA SER A 275 10.56 0.04 10.55
C SER A 275 10.72 0.73 11.91
N TRP A 276 9.57 0.96 12.54
CA TRP A 276 9.47 1.44 13.92
C TRP A 276 9.65 0.31 14.95
N ASP A 277 9.52 -0.95 14.51
CA ASP A 277 9.49 -2.10 15.42
C ASP A 277 10.83 -2.31 16.08
N LYS A 278 10.81 -2.70 17.35
CA LYS A 278 12.00 -2.85 18.20
C LYS A 278 13.14 -3.67 17.59
N GLY A 279 12.82 -4.65 16.74
CA GLY A 279 13.81 -5.50 16.07
C GLY A 279 14.67 -4.77 15.02
N VAL A 280 14.14 -3.73 14.39
CA VAL A 280 14.79 -2.93 13.33
C VAL A 280 15.01 -1.50 13.82
N ASN A 281 13.96 -0.83 14.28
CA ASN A 281 13.97 0.50 14.90
C ASN A 281 14.87 1.51 14.17
N SER A 282 14.83 1.47 12.84
CA SER A 282 15.78 2.16 11.96
C SER A 282 15.19 2.40 10.58
N PHE A 283 15.63 3.49 9.96
CA PHE A 283 15.24 3.90 8.62
C PHE A 283 16.46 4.24 7.78
N VAL A 284 16.44 3.85 6.50
CA VAL A 284 17.41 4.23 5.48
C VAL A 284 16.79 5.25 4.53
N GLN A 285 17.58 6.21 4.04
CA GLN A 285 17.14 7.14 3.00
C GLN A 285 16.70 6.38 1.73
N MET A 286 15.47 6.61 1.28
CA MET A 286 14.84 5.87 0.18
C MET A 286 15.63 5.98 -1.13
N ALA A 287 16.14 7.18 -1.44
CA ALA A 287 16.95 7.46 -2.62
C ALA A 287 18.26 6.64 -2.67
N HIS A 288 18.67 6.04 -1.55
CA HIS A 288 19.87 5.23 -1.41
C HIS A 288 19.58 3.76 -1.05
N LEU A 289 18.31 3.33 -1.14
CA LEU A 289 17.94 1.94 -0.98
C LEU A 289 18.71 1.07 -1.99
N GLY A 290 19.05 -0.16 -1.59
CA GLY A 290 19.87 -1.07 -2.38
C GLY A 290 21.38 -0.85 -2.32
N SER A 291 21.86 0.26 -1.71
CA SER A 291 23.29 0.49 -1.49
C SER A 291 23.91 -0.62 -0.61
N ASN A 292 25.19 -0.91 -0.81
CA ASN A 292 25.94 -1.73 0.12
C ASN A 292 26.28 -0.91 1.37
N ILE A 293 25.51 -1.09 2.44
CA ILE A 293 25.62 -0.32 3.69
C ILE A 293 26.12 -1.23 4.81
N SER A 294 27.04 -0.71 5.62
CA SER A 294 27.46 -1.36 6.87
C SER A 294 27.55 -0.33 7.98
N ASN A 295 26.95 -0.65 9.13
CA ASN A 295 26.87 0.22 10.30
C ASN A 295 26.40 1.65 9.93
N GLY A 296 25.38 1.73 9.09
CA GLY A 296 24.72 2.98 8.67
C GLY A 296 25.41 3.80 7.57
N THR A 297 26.58 3.37 7.09
CA THR A 297 27.34 4.08 6.06
C THR A 297 27.59 3.23 4.83
N ALA A 298 27.68 3.87 3.65
CA ALA A 298 28.00 3.16 2.41
C ALA A 298 29.42 2.61 2.41
N VAL A 299 29.55 1.33 2.11
CA VAL A 299 30.83 0.64 2.01
C VAL A 299 31.60 1.21 0.80
N HIS A 300 32.85 1.64 1.04
CA HIS A 300 33.70 2.32 0.05
C HIS A 300 33.12 3.62 -0.55
N GLY A 301 32.13 4.24 0.10
CA GLY A 301 31.53 5.49 -0.40
C GLY A 301 30.75 5.32 -1.72
N ASN A 302 30.28 4.10 -2.02
CA ASN A 302 29.50 3.82 -3.21
C ASN A 302 28.02 3.66 -2.85
N CYS A 303 27.20 4.60 -3.33
CA CYS A 303 25.76 4.55 -3.15
C CYS A 303 25.06 4.12 -4.44
N THR A 304 23.85 3.64 -4.26
CA THR A 304 22.93 3.21 -5.30
C THR A 304 21.77 4.19 -5.37
N SER A 305 21.17 4.37 -6.54
CA SER A 305 19.87 5.01 -6.74
C SER A 305 19.02 4.18 -7.70
N GLY A 306 17.70 4.32 -7.62
CA GLY A 306 16.75 3.65 -8.53
C GLY A 306 16.41 2.21 -8.14
N PHE A 307 16.95 1.69 -7.04
CA PHE A 307 16.51 0.40 -6.48
C PHE A 307 15.06 0.48 -5.98
N ASP A 308 14.65 1.65 -5.49
CA ASP A 308 13.32 2.00 -5.03
C ASP A 308 12.31 2.21 -6.18
N ASN A 309 12.44 1.45 -7.27
CA ASN A 309 11.50 1.44 -8.37
C ASN A 309 10.07 1.29 -7.84
N LEU A 310 9.16 2.16 -8.29
CA LEU A 310 7.82 2.24 -7.73
C LEU A 310 7.04 0.93 -7.98
N GLY A 311 7.27 0.25 -9.12
CA GLY A 311 6.69 -1.06 -9.39
C GLY A 311 7.23 -2.19 -8.51
N PHE A 312 8.51 -2.12 -8.11
CA PHE A 312 9.05 -3.03 -7.09
C PHE A 312 8.38 -2.81 -5.73
N VAL A 313 8.15 -1.56 -5.33
CA VAL A 313 7.39 -1.22 -4.10
C VAL A 313 5.95 -1.71 -4.20
N THR A 314 5.28 -1.50 -5.34
CA THR A 314 3.92 -2.00 -5.60
C THR A 314 3.82 -3.52 -5.49
N ALA A 315 4.82 -4.27 -5.96
CA ALA A 315 4.87 -5.73 -5.74
C ALA A 315 5.19 -6.12 -4.30
N SER A 316 6.12 -5.41 -3.64
CA SER A 316 6.53 -5.76 -2.29
C SER A 316 5.40 -5.64 -1.27
N THR A 317 4.47 -4.71 -1.46
CA THR A 317 3.29 -4.55 -0.59
C THR A 317 2.21 -5.60 -0.86
N SER A 318 2.24 -6.26 -2.02
CA SER A 318 1.16 -7.13 -2.50
C SER A 318 1.62 -8.52 -2.92
N ASN A 319 2.76 -8.98 -2.41
CA ASN A 319 3.37 -10.22 -2.87
C ASN A 319 2.51 -11.42 -2.45
N ILE A 320 1.62 -11.83 -3.37
CA ILE A 320 0.59 -12.85 -3.20
C ILE A 320 1.16 -14.27 -3.10
N PHE A 321 2.44 -14.46 -3.39
CA PHE A 321 3.01 -15.81 -3.47
C PHE A 321 3.19 -16.47 -2.10
N GLY A 322 3.15 -15.71 -1.00
CA GLY A 322 3.10 -16.29 0.34
C GLY A 322 1.86 -17.14 0.60
N PHE A 323 0.74 -16.90 -0.09
CA PHE A 323 -0.45 -17.75 0.03
C PHE A 323 -0.20 -19.19 -0.45
N LEU A 324 0.76 -19.41 -1.36
CA LEU A 324 1.14 -20.76 -1.81
C LEU A 324 1.83 -21.59 -0.72
N CYS A 325 2.28 -20.96 0.36
CA CYS A 325 2.87 -21.68 1.47
C CYS A 325 1.84 -22.21 2.48
N HIS A 326 0.57 -21.82 2.36
CA HIS A 326 -0.49 -22.23 3.28
C HIS A 326 -1.41 -23.28 2.64
N PRO A 327 -1.50 -24.51 3.19
CA PRO A 327 -2.26 -25.62 2.62
C PRO A 327 -3.75 -25.34 2.35
N VAL A 328 -4.33 -24.37 3.07
CA VAL A 328 -5.73 -23.93 2.89
C VAL A 328 -5.93 -23.22 1.54
N TYR A 329 -4.90 -22.55 1.02
CA TYR A 329 -4.91 -21.84 -0.27
C TYR A 329 -4.26 -22.64 -1.41
N ASN A 330 -3.74 -23.85 -1.15
CA ASN A 330 -3.19 -24.78 -2.16
C ASN A 330 -4.22 -25.25 -3.21
N SER A 331 -5.48 -24.85 -3.07
CA SER A 331 -6.56 -25.12 -4.02
C SER A 331 -6.76 -24.02 -5.07
N ILE A 332 -5.96 -22.93 -5.06
CA ILE A 332 -6.06 -21.86 -6.07
C ILE A 332 -5.12 -22.15 -7.25
N GLY A 333 -5.60 -22.95 -8.19
CA GLY A 333 -4.82 -23.37 -9.36
C GLY A 333 -4.24 -22.21 -10.20
N ALA A 334 -4.84 -21.02 -10.18
CA ALA A 334 -4.37 -19.85 -10.93
C ALA A 334 -3.12 -19.20 -10.31
N VAL A 335 -3.07 -19.05 -8.97
CA VAL A 335 -1.91 -18.46 -8.28
C VAL A 335 -0.71 -19.39 -8.37
N ALA A 336 -0.92 -20.70 -8.23
CA ALA A 336 0.14 -21.70 -8.40
C ALA A 336 0.72 -21.69 -9.83
N GLN A 337 -0.15 -21.66 -10.85
CA GLN A 337 0.28 -21.55 -12.26
C GLN A 337 1.04 -20.25 -12.55
N LEU A 338 0.60 -19.13 -11.96
CA LEU A 338 1.31 -17.86 -12.07
C LEU A 338 2.71 -17.97 -11.44
N ALA A 339 2.80 -18.49 -10.22
CA ALA A 339 4.08 -18.67 -9.54
C ALA A 339 5.03 -19.61 -10.30
N ASP A 340 4.53 -20.73 -10.84
CA ASP A 340 5.35 -21.66 -11.62
C ASP A 340 5.91 -21.01 -12.88
N ALA A 341 5.09 -20.22 -13.59
CA ALA A 341 5.52 -19.51 -14.79
C ALA A 341 6.55 -18.41 -14.49
N LEU A 342 6.35 -17.64 -13.41
CA LEU A 342 7.27 -16.59 -13.00
C LEU A 342 8.59 -17.18 -12.47
N GLN A 343 8.53 -18.28 -11.73
CA GLN A 343 9.72 -19.03 -11.31
C GLN A 343 10.49 -19.57 -12.52
N SER A 344 9.79 -20.12 -13.52
CA SER A 344 10.44 -20.57 -14.75
C SER A 344 11.09 -19.42 -15.51
N ALA A 345 10.46 -18.25 -15.54
CA ALA A 345 10.99 -17.05 -16.18
C ALA A 345 12.24 -16.52 -15.48
N ILE A 346 12.20 -16.39 -14.15
CA ILE A 346 13.34 -15.88 -13.38
C ILE A 346 14.54 -16.83 -13.47
N LEU A 347 14.32 -18.14 -13.44
CA LEU A 347 15.37 -19.14 -13.65
C LEU A 347 16.02 -19.01 -15.04
N GLY A 348 15.22 -18.71 -16.07
CA GLY A 348 15.71 -18.51 -17.43
C GLY A 348 16.55 -17.24 -17.62
N VAL A 349 16.29 -16.19 -16.83
CA VAL A 349 16.94 -14.87 -16.98
C VAL A 349 18.10 -14.67 -16.01
N ALA A 350 18.00 -15.19 -14.79
CA ALA A 350 18.95 -14.92 -13.70
C ALA A 350 19.69 -16.18 -13.19
N GLY A 351 19.32 -17.36 -13.70
CA GLY A 351 19.96 -18.64 -13.35
C GLY A 351 19.37 -19.31 -12.10
N THR A 352 19.96 -20.44 -11.69
CA THR A 352 19.41 -21.35 -10.67
C THR A 352 19.62 -20.91 -9.22
N THR A 353 20.32 -19.79 -8.98
CA THR A 353 20.60 -19.26 -7.63
C THR A 353 19.60 -18.20 -7.17
N THR A 354 18.65 -17.80 -8.03
CA THR A 354 17.64 -16.76 -7.79
C THR A 354 16.25 -17.35 -7.99
N SER A 355 15.70 -17.97 -6.96
CA SER A 355 14.40 -18.69 -7.04
C SER A 355 13.37 -18.20 -6.02
N SER A 356 13.60 -17.08 -5.34
CA SER A 356 12.62 -16.58 -4.38
C SER A 356 11.38 -16.06 -5.08
N LEU A 357 10.23 -16.33 -4.46
CA LEU A 357 8.95 -15.74 -4.83
C LEU A 357 8.76 -14.35 -4.22
N PHE A 358 9.43 -14.06 -3.11
CA PHE A 358 9.28 -12.84 -2.34
C PHE A 358 10.18 -11.73 -2.85
N ASN A 359 9.87 -10.47 -2.52
CA ASN A 359 10.74 -9.34 -2.83
C ASN A 359 11.96 -9.37 -1.91
N GLU A 360 13.15 -9.11 -2.45
CA GLU A 360 14.40 -9.07 -1.69
C GLU A 360 15.15 -7.75 -1.87
N ILE A 361 15.68 -7.22 -0.77
CA ILE A 361 16.42 -5.96 -0.74
C ILE A 361 17.78 -6.19 -0.06
N PRO A 362 18.90 -5.65 -0.60
CA PRO A 362 20.15 -5.54 0.14
C PRO A 362 19.90 -4.89 1.50
N ASN A 363 20.21 -5.60 2.59
CA ASN A 363 19.84 -5.14 3.92
C ASN A 363 20.60 -3.85 4.29
N PRO A 364 19.90 -2.70 4.41
CA PRO A 364 20.56 -1.44 4.73
C PRO A 364 21.01 -1.39 6.20
N PHE A 365 20.55 -2.32 7.04
CA PHE A 365 20.78 -2.35 8.48
C PHE A 365 21.88 -3.34 8.90
N LEU A 366 22.68 -3.83 7.95
CA LEU A 366 23.77 -4.75 8.22
C LEU A 366 24.78 -4.13 9.22
N ALA A 367 25.10 -4.89 10.27
CA ALA A 367 25.95 -4.49 11.39
C ALA A 367 25.52 -3.19 12.10
N TYR A 368 24.26 -2.77 11.97
CA TYR A 368 23.74 -1.58 12.63
C TYR A 368 23.18 -1.92 14.01
N GLY A 369 23.77 -1.35 15.07
CA GLY A 369 23.50 -1.75 16.46
C GLY A 369 22.05 -1.59 16.93
N HIS A 370 21.27 -0.69 16.30
CA HIS A 370 19.85 -0.50 16.62
C HIS A 370 18.93 -1.57 16.02
N ALA A 371 19.38 -2.25 14.95
CA ALA A 371 18.57 -3.17 14.17
C ALA A 371 18.91 -4.64 14.47
N GLY A 372 18.91 -4.99 15.76
CA GLY A 372 19.44 -6.27 16.26
C GLY A 372 18.88 -7.50 15.54
N ALA A 373 17.57 -7.51 15.23
CA ALA A 373 16.90 -8.66 14.61
C ALA A 373 17.37 -8.95 13.18
N VAL A 374 17.84 -7.92 12.46
CA VAL A 374 18.23 -8.04 11.04
C VAL A 374 19.72 -7.75 10.80
N SER A 375 20.45 -7.31 11.82
CA SER A 375 21.83 -6.81 11.70
C SER A 375 22.85 -7.80 11.12
N SER A 376 22.57 -9.12 11.14
CA SER A 376 23.43 -10.15 10.55
C SER A 376 23.00 -10.62 9.16
N ALA A 377 21.79 -10.28 8.72
CA ALA A 377 21.25 -10.73 7.44
C ALA A 377 21.81 -9.88 6.29
N LYS A 378 22.15 -10.50 5.16
CA LYS A 378 22.62 -9.77 3.96
C LYS A 378 21.48 -9.17 3.14
N LEU A 379 20.32 -9.82 3.17
CA LEU A 379 19.12 -9.43 2.47
C LEU A 379 17.97 -9.34 3.46
N LEU A 380 17.04 -8.44 3.20
CA LEU A 380 15.70 -8.47 3.77
C LEU A 380 14.75 -9.09 2.77
N THR A 381 13.90 -10.00 3.23
CA THR A 381 12.82 -10.58 2.42
C THR A 381 11.51 -9.98 2.88
N LEU A 382 10.72 -9.50 1.92
CA LEU A 382 9.51 -8.74 2.17
C LEU A 382 8.30 -9.41 1.54
N GLY A 383 7.17 -9.33 2.24
CA GLY A 383 5.91 -9.93 1.83
C GLY A 383 4.70 -9.03 2.10
N ASP A 384 3.56 -9.48 1.60
CA ASP A 384 2.26 -8.86 1.85
C ASP A 384 1.90 -8.95 3.34
N GLY A 385 1.39 -7.86 3.92
CA GLY A 385 0.98 -7.77 5.32
C GLY A 385 -0.22 -8.66 5.64
N ASP A 386 -1.03 -9.02 4.64
CA ASP A 386 -2.08 -10.03 4.75
C ASP A 386 -1.57 -11.37 5.30
N LEU A 387 -0.30 -11.72 5.01
CA LEU A 387 0.30 -12.96 5.49
C LEU A 387 0.43 -12.99 7.02
N SER A 388 0.58 -11.83 7.66
CA SER A 388 0.61 -11.68 9.12
C SER A 388 -0.77 -11.46 9.75
N MET A 389 -1.84 -11.53 8.94
CA MET A 389 -3.21 -11.17 9.34
C MET A 389 -3.33 -9.74 9.87
N GLN A 390 -2.50 -8.82 9.36
CA GLN A 390 -2.55 -7.38 9.59
C GLN A 390 -2.76 -6.67 8.24
N ASN A 391 -3.95 -6.88 7.67
CA ASN A 391 -4.33 -6.36 6.35
C ASN A 391 -4.56 -4.83 6.35
N ASP A 392 -4.89 -4.26 7.51
CA ASP A 392 -5.17 -2.85 7.67
C ASP A 392 -3.90 -2.12 8.11
N PRO A 393 -3.38 -1.17 7.31
CA PRO A 393 -2.14 -0.46 7.64
C PRO A 393 -2.39 0.65 8.69
N VAL A 394 -2.81 0.26 9.89
CA VAL A 394 -3.03 1.14 11.05
C VAL A 394 -1.72 1.41 11.78
N TRP A 395 -0.80 0.45 11.79
CA TRP A 395 0.48 0.50 12.49
C TRP A 395 1.29 1.80 12.30
N PRO A 396 1.39 2.38 11.08
CA PRO A 396 2.10 3.63 10.85
C PRO A 396 1.57 4.81 11.69
N PHE A 397 0.30 4.78 12.10
CA PHE A 397 -0.39 5.86 12.79
C PHE A 397 -0.41 5.72 14.31
N LEU A 398 0.03 4.56 14.81
CA LEU A 398 0.19 4.31 16.24
C LEU A 398 1.46 4.95 16.80
N GLN A 399 2.39 5.33 15.91
CA GLN A 399 3.64 5.99 16.27
C GLN A 399 3.36 7.40 16.84
N PRO A 400 3.99 7.78 17.97
CA PRO A 400 3.82 9.12 18.54
C PRO A 400 4.20 10.23 17.56
N GLU A 401 5.22 10.01 16.74
CA GLU A 401 5.89 10.96 15.84
C GLU A 401 4.98 11.54 14.75
N ARG A 402 3.96 10.81 14.27
CA ARG A 402 3.06 11.28 13.19
C ARG A 402 1.87 12.12 13.66
N SER A 403 1.67 12.22 14.97
CA SER A 403 0.59 13.02 15.60
C SER A 403 -0.81 12.88 14.95
N VAL A 404 -1.11 11.73 14.34
CA VAL A 404 -2.45 11.42 13.81
C VAL A 404 -3.41 11.26 14.98
N SER A 405 -4.59 11.88 14.88
CA SER A 405 -5.64 11.81 15.91
C SER A 405 -6.88 11.07 15.43
N VAL A 406 -7.12 11.06 14.12
CA VAL A 406 -8.26 10.40 13.49
C VAL A 406 -7.76 9.65 12.26
N LEU A 407 -8.14 8.39 12.17
CA LEU A 407 -7.84 7.52 11.04
C LEU A 407 -9.15 7.12 10.36
N ILE A 408 -9.29 7.44 9.08
CA ILE A 408 -10.33 6.85 8.24
C ILE A 408 -9.73 5.58 7.63
N LEU A 409 -10.29 4.43 7.99
CA LEU A 409 -9.82 3.13 7.52
C LEU A 409 -10.83 2.57 6.52
N ALA A 410 -10.43 2.46 5.26
CA ALA A 410 -11.15 1.72 4.24
C ALA A 410 -10.70 0.25 4.32
N ASP A 411 -11.54 -0.58 4.94
CA ASP A 411 -11.28 -2.01 5.12
C ASP A 411 -12.11 -2.79 4.11
N THR A 412 -11.45 -3.21 3.04
CA THR A 412 -12.03 -3.93 1.91
C THR A 412 -11.70 -5.42 1.95
N CYS A 413 -11.59 -5.95 3.17
CA CYS A 413 -11.25 -7.33 3.41
C CYS A 413 -12.28 -8.35 2.90
N SER A 414 -11.85 -9.61 2.88
CA SER A 414 -12.68 -10.79 2.58
C SER A 414 -12.32 -11.92 3.55
N GLU A 415 -12.76 -11.79 4.79
CA GLU A 415 -12.36 -12.68 5.91
C GLU A 415 -13.32 -13.87 6.12
N ASN A 416 -14.49 -13.89 5.47
CA ASN A 416 -15.47 -14.97 5.60
C ASN A 416 -15.67 -15.74 4.28
N THR A 417 -15.55 -17.06 4.31
CA THR A 417 -15.69 -17.93 3.12
C THR A 417 -17.13 -18.07 2.59
N THR A 418 -18.14 -17.62 3.35
CA THR A 418 -19.56 -17.77 2.99
C THR A 418 -20.25 -16.49 2.52
N ASN A 419 -19.73 -15.32 2.89
CA ASN A 419 -20.30 -14.02 2.51
C ASN A 419 -19.27 -12.87 2.43
N SER A 420 -17.97 -13.19 2.52
CA SER A 420 -16.83 -12.25 2.49
C SER A 420 -16.96 -11.03 3.40
N SER A 421 -17.76 -11.11 4.47
CA SER A 421 -17.93 -10.00 5.40
C SER A 421 -16.64 -9.77 6.19
N CYS A 422 -16.27 -8.51 6.39
CA CYS A 422 -15.20 -8.17 7.32
C CYS A 422 -15.55 -8.60 8.74
N THR A 423 -14.59 -9.17 9.46
CA THR A 423 -14.77 -9.74 10.81
C THR A 423 -13.98 -8.99 11.86
N GLY A 424 -13.25 -7.93 11.45
CA GLY A 424 -12.38 -7.13 12.32
C GLY A 424 -11.13 -7.87 12.77
N LEU A 425 -10.79 -9.00 12.12
CA LEU A 425 -9.65 -9.84 12.51
C LEU A 425 -8.35 -9.04 12.41
N SER A 426 -8.13 -8.39 11.27
CA SER A 426 -6.94 -7.56 11.04
C SER A 426 -6.78 -6.43 12.07
N LEU A 427 -7.85 -5.65 12.31
CA LEU A 427 -7.88 -4.63 13.36
C LEU A 427 -7.60 -5.19 14.76
N HIS A 428 -8.19 -6.34 15.09
CA HIS A 428 -8.02 -6.95 16.41
C HIS A 428 -6.59 -7.47 16.61
N ASN A 429 -5.99 -8.10 15.61
CA ASN A 429 -4.60 -8.53 15.65
C ASN A 429 -3.65 -7.34 15.82
N THR A 430 -3.89 -6.26 15.07
CA THR A 430 -3.12 -5.02 15.21
C THR A 430 -3.24 -4.45 16.64
N PHE A 431 -4.43 -4.54 17.24
CA PHE A 431 -4.65 -4.13 18.63
C PHE A 431 -3.84 -4.96 19.63
N LEU A 432 -3.86 -6.30 19.51
CA LEU A 432 -3.08 -7.18 20.38
C LEU A 432 -1.58 -6.92 20.28
N GLU A 433 -1.08 -6.69 19.07
CA GLU A 433 0.33 -6.38 18.84
C GLU A 433 0.70 -4.99 19.39
N ALA A 434 -0.18 -4.01 19.22
CA ALA A 434 0.00 -2.69 19.81
C ALA A 434 0.03 -2.74 21.35
N GLU A 435 -0.82 -3.57 21.98
CA GLU A 435 -0.77 -3.81 23.42
C GLU A 435 0.55 -4.46 23.84
N ALA A 436 1.00 -5.48 23.12
CA ALA A 436 2.27 -6.16 23.37
C ALA A 436 3.47 -5.19 23.30
N GLN A 437 3.40 -4.19 22.41
CA GLN A 437 4.41 -3.14 22.25
C GLN A 437 4.13 -1.87 23.07
N SER A 438 3.09 -1.86 23.90
CA SER A 438 2.70 -0.70 24.73
C SER A 438 2.42 0.59 23.92
N LEU A 439 1.87 0.46 22.71
CA LEU A 439 1.47 1.57 21.86
C LEU A 439 0.09 2.10 22.28
N THR A 440 0.09 3.12 23.14
CA THR A 440 -1.13 3.68 23.77
C THR A 440 -2.08 4.37 22.82
N LYS A 441 -1.65 4.66 21.58
CA LYS A 441 -2.49 5.30 20.57
C LYS A 441 -3.51 4.35 19.95
N MET A 442 -3.32 3.03 20.04
CA MET A 442 -4.25 2.07 19.48
C MET A 442 -5.51 1.99 20.37
N PRO A 443 -6.71 2.25 19.83
CA PRO A 443 -7.92 2.07 20.60
C PRO A 443 -8.19 0.57 20.85
N THR A 444 -8.93 0.27 21.91
CA THR A 444 -9.44 -1.09 22.13
C THR A 444 -10.27 -1.57 20.94
N ILE A 445 -9.90 -2.73 20.40
CA ILE A 445 -10.65 -3.42 19.36
C ILE A 445 -11.16 -4.74 19.94
N PRO A 446 -12.49 -4.98 19.94
CA PRO A 446 -13.04 -6.22 20.48
C PRO A 446 -12.68 -7.42 19.58
N PRO A 447 -12.75 -8.66 20.11
CA PRO A 447 -12.48 -9.84 19.30
C PRO A 447 -13.51 -10.03 18.19
N THR A 448 -13.14 -10.80 17.16
CA THR A 448 -13.99 -11.15 16.02
C THR A 448 -15.38 -11.67 16.40
N SER A 449 -15.49 -12.41 17.51
CA SER A 449 -16.78 -12.91 18.00
C SER A 449 -17.78 -11.79 18.32
N THR A 450 -17.30 -10.66 18.83
CA THR A 450 -18.11 -9.46 19.09
C THR A 450 -18.52 -8.75 17.80
N PHE A 451 -17.61 -8.67 16.82
CA PHE A 451 -17.94 -8.11 15.49
C PHE A 451 -19.13 -8.85 14.87
N VAL A 452 -19.09 -10.18 14.91
CA VAL A 452 -20.17 -11.04 14.40
C VAL A 452 -21.44 -10.87 15.23
N ALA A 453 -21.35 -10.97 16.57
CA ALA A 453 -22.51 -10.94 17.45
C ALA A 453 -23.28 -9.60 17.40
N LEU A 454 -22.58 -8.49 17.18
CA LEU A 454 -23.15 -7.14 17.13
C LEU A 454 -23.34 -6.61 15.70
N TYR A 455 -23.11 -7.44 14.68
CA TYR A 455 -23.19 -7.05 13.26
C TYR A 455 -22.41 -5.76 12.97
N LEU A 456 -21.18 -5.64 13.52
CA LEU A 456 -20.40 -4.40 13.43
C LEU A 456 -20.06 -4.02 11.99
N SER A 457 -19.91 -5.02 11.11
CA SER A 457 -19.51 -4.87 9.71
C SER A 457 -20.65 -4.49 8.75
N SER A 458 -21.84 -4.17 9.27
CA SER A 458 -23.03 -3.83 8.46
C SER A 458 -23.04 -2.39 7.92
N GLN A 459 -22.25 -1.51 8.52
CA GLN A 459 -22.06 -0.10 8.18
C GLN A 459 -20.81 0.39 8.95
N ALA A 460 -20.42 1.65 8.80
CA ALA A 460 -19.27 2.23 9.50
C ALA A 460 -19.35 2.05 11.03
N ARG A 461 -18.18 2.05 11.69
CA ARG A 461 -18.06 2.07 13.15
C ARG A 461 -16.94 3.00 13.60
N PHE A 462 -17.08 3.54 14.81
CA PHE A 462 -16.07 4.39 15.45
C PHE A 462 -15.45 3.64 16.63
N PHE A 463 -14.13 3.48 16.61
CA PHE A 463 -13.36 2.95 17.72
C PHE A 463 -12.57 4.07 18.42
N GLY A 464 -12.34 3.90 19.73
CA GLY A 464 -11.61 4.89 20.52
C GLY A 464 -12.45 6.10 20.99
N CYS A 465 -13.78 6.05 20.88
CA CYS A 465 -14.65 7.17 21.26
C CYS A 465 -14.50 7.61 22.73
N HIS A 466 -14.23 6.65 23.63
CA HIS A 466 -14.12 6.87 25.07
C HIS A 466 -12.69 6.74 25.58
N GLN A 467 -11.71 6.85 24.69
CA GLN A 467 -10.29 6.68 24.98
C GLN A 467 -9.54 7.94 24.52
N PRO A 468 -9.32 8.93 25.41
CA PRO A 468 -8.80 10.25 25.03
C PRO A 468 -7.37 10.18 24.46
N ASP A 469 -6.57 9.22 24.94
CA ASP A 469 -5.16 9.07 24.53
C ASP A 469 -4.98 8.22 23.27
N ALA A 470 -6.01 7.47 22.86
CA ALA A 470 -6.03 6.70 21.63
C ALA A 470 -6.40 7.56 20.42
N ILE A 471 -6.14 7.10 19.20
CA ILE A 471 -6.72 7.69 17.99
C ILE A 471 -8.21 7.32 17.88
N THR A 472 -8.98 8.11 17.15
CA THR A 472 -10.33 7.71 16.70
C THR A 472 -10.21 7.00 15.37
N ILE A 473 -10.59 5.73 15.29
CA ILE A 473 -10.66 5.00 14.01
C ILE A 473 -12.10 5.05 13.51
N VAL A 474 -12.31 5.67 12.35
CA VAL A 474 -13.54 5.55 11.57
C VAL A 474 -13.35 4.41 10.58
N TRP A 475 -13.90 3.25 10.94
CA TRP A 475 -13.80 2.04 10.15
C TRP A 475 -14.93 1.99 9.12
N LEU A 476 -14.55 1.86 7.85
CA LEU A 476 -15.43 1.72 6.70
C LEU A 476 -15.26 0.31 6.12
N PRO A 477 -16.00 -0.69 6.64
CA PRO A 477 -15.92 -2.06 6.13
C PRO A 477 -16.51 -2.19 4.73
N LEU A 478 -16.08 -3.23 4.00
CA LEU A 478 -16.73 -3.64 2.76
C LEU A 478 -18.19 -4.00 3.02
N VAL A 479 -19.09 -3.18 2.47
CA VAL A 479 -20.53 -3.44 2.45
C VAL A 479 -21.03 -3.32 1.01
N SER A 480 -21.72 -4.35 0.55
CA SER A 480 -22.31 -4.39 -0.79
C SER A 480 -23.62 -3.60 -0.85
N TYR A 481 -23.54 -2.27 -0.75
CA TYR A 481 -24.70 -1.38 -0.88
C TYR A 481 -25.27 -1.32 -2.29
N SER A 482 -24.46 -1.64 -3.29
CA SER A 482 -24.87 -1.61 -4.70
C SER A 482 -25.91 -2.68 -5.08
N GLY A 483 -26.17 -3.65 -4.19
CA GLY A 483 -27.05 -4.79 -4.45
C GLY A 483 -26.48 -5.83 -5.42
N THR A 484 -25.21 -5.67 -5.81
CA THR A 484 -24.48 -6.59 -6.70
C THR A 484 -23.45 -7.38 -5.90
N THR A 485 -23.18 -8.62 -6.29
CA THR A 485 -22.02 -9.38 -5.76
C THR A 485 -20.70 -8.91 -6.39
N ALA A 486 -20.75 -8.05 -7.42
CA ALA A 486 -19.57 -7.57 -8.13
C ALA A 486 -18.64 -6.75 -7.23
N SER A 487 -19.12 -6.12 -6.15
CA SER A 487 -18.28 -5.40 -5.19
C SER A 487 -17.36 -6.30 -4.35
N ASP A 488 -17.58 -7.62 -4.42
CA ASP A 488 -16.91 -8.63 -3.63
C ASP A 488 -16.32 -9.73 -4.53
N ILE A 489 -15.48 -9.30 -5.48
CA ILE A 489 -14.68 -10.22 -6.29
C ILE A 489 -13.58 -10.89 -5.46
N SER A 490 -13.04 -12.00 -5.97
CA SER A 490 -11.99 -12.73 -5.28
C SER A 490 -10.71 -11.88 -5.17
N SER A 491 -9.98 -12.00 -4.06
CA SER A 491 -8.72 -11.25 -3.85
C SER A 491 -7.62 -11.66 -4.83
N VAL A 492 -7.75 -12.84 -5.45
CA VAL A 492 -6.79 -13.39 -6.41
C VAL A 492 -7.25 -13.23 -7.86
N ASP A 493 -8.37 -12.55 -8.11
CA ASP A 493 -8.83 -12.29 -9.47
C ASP A 493 -7.80 -11.43 -10.22
N VAL A 494 -7.40 -11.90 -11.39
CA VAL A 494 -6.36 -11.26 -12.22
C VAL A 494 -6.96 -10.47 -13.39
N GLU A 495 -8.29 -10.47 -13.55
CA GLU A 495 -9.02 -9.82 -14.63
C GLU A 495 -10.35 -9.28 -14.09
N VAL A 496 -10.72 -8.07 -14.45
CA VAL A 496 -11.98 -7.42 -14.05
C VAL A 496 -12.58 -6.71 -15.26
N SER A 497 -13.81 -7.06 -15.63
CA SER A 497 -14.49 -6.42 -16.76
C SER A 497 -14.75 -4.94 -16.52
N GLU A 498 -14.95 -4.15 -17.58
CA GLU A 498 -15.30 -2.73 -17.46
C GLU A 498 -16.56 -2.51 -16.59
N ALA A 499 -17.60 -3.35 -16.81
CA ALA A 499 -18.84 -3.26 -16.05
C ALA A 499 -18.65 -3.56 -14.55
N ASN A 500 -17.79 -4.53 -14.21
CA ASN A 500 -17.45 -4.80 -12.82
C ASN A 500 -16.60 -3.68 -12.23
N THR A 501 -15.64 -3.16 -12.99
CA THR A 501 -14.80 -2.01 -12.60
C THR A 501 -15.68 -0.82 -12.18
N ASP A 502 -16.62 -0.43 -13.03
CA ASP A 502 -17.59 0.64 -12.72
C ASP A 502 -18.46 0.31 -11.51
N SER A 503 -19.01 -0.92 -11.44
CA SER A 503 -19.90 -1.31 -10.34
C SER A 503 -19.19 -1.34 -8.98
N ILE A 504 -17.93 -1.80 -8.93
CA ILE A 504 -17.13 -1.85 -7.70
C ILE A 504 -16.80 -0.43 -7.23
N ILE A 505 -16.33 0.45 -8.13
CA ILE A 505 -16.04 1.86 -7.78
C ILE A 505 -17.32 2.55 -7.29
N ARG A 506 -18.45 2.33 -7.95
CA ARG A 506 -19.75 2.85 -7.50
C ARG A 506 -20.12 2.34 -6.09
N ASN A 507 -19.83 1.07 -5.78
CA ASN A 507 -20.05 0.54 -4.43
C ASN A 507 -19.16 1.24 -3.39
N GLY A 508 -17.88 1.45 -3.70
CA GLY A 508 -16.97 2.21 -2.86
C GLY A 508 -17.49 3.61 -2.51
N LYS A 509 -18.10 4.32 -3.47
CA LYS A 509 -18.74 5.61 -3.19
C LYS A 509 -19.87 5.49 -2.17
N LEU A 510 -20.69 4.43 -2.27
CA LEU A 510 -21.78 4.17 -1.34
C LEU A 510 -21.24 3.81 0.05
N ILE A 511 -20.10 3.12 0.15
CA ILE A 511 -19.42 2.89 1.42
C ILE A 511 -19.03 4.23 2.06
N ALA A 512 -18.38 5.13 1.30
CA ALA A 512 -17.98 6.43 1.82
C ALA A 512 -19.16 7.34 2.23
N THR A 513 -20.32 7.20 1.58
CA THR A 513 -21.53 7.97 1.91
C THR A 513 -22.51 7.24 2.84
N GLN A 514 -22.16 6.04 3.31
CA GLN A 514 -23.03 5.16 4.09
C GLN A 514 -24.40 4.97 3.43
N ASN A 515 -24.37 4.56 2.15
CA ASN A 515 -25.54 4.42 1.28
C ASN A 515 -26.34 5.72 1.11
N ASN A 516 -25.64 6.86 1.00
CA ASN A 516 -26.22 8.20 0.95
C ASN A 516 -27.08 8.57 2.15
N ASP A 517 -26.73 8.07 3.35
CA ASP A 517 -27.39 8.47 4.59
C ASP A 517 -27.22 9.99 4.80
N PRO A 518 -28.32 10.78 4.87
CA PRO A 518 -28.24 12.23 4.99
C PRO A 518 -27.65 12.69 6.34
N GLN A 519 -27.65 11.84 7.37
CA GLN A 519 -27.05 12.14 8.67
C GLN A 519 -25.55 11.82 8.71
N TRP A 520 -25.06 10.99 7.79
CA TRP A 520 -23.69 10.51 7.82
C TRP A 520 -22.62 11.61 7.83
N PRO A 521 -22.69 12.68 7.01
CA PRO A 521 -21.68 13.73 7.06
C PRO A 521 -21.56 14.39 8.45
N THR A 522 -22.69 14.56 9.14
CA THR A 522 -22.71 15.07 10.51
C THR A 522 -22.02 14.09 11.46
N CYS A 523 -22.35 12.79 11.38
CA CYS A 523 -21.72 11.79 12.25
C CYS A 523 -20.23 11.61 12.00
N LEU A 524 -19.79 11.69 10.74
CA LEU A 524 -18.39 11.69 10.37
C LEU A 524 -17.67 12.93 10.93
N ALA A 525 -18.26 14.11 10.80
CA ALA A 525 -17.73 15.35 11.37
C ALA A 525 -17.63 15.29 12.91
N CYS A 526 -18.61 14.68 13.58
CA CYS A 526 -18.59 14.45 15.01
C CYS A 526 -17.44 13.52 15.44
N ALA A 527 -17.21 12.42 14.72
CA ALA A 527 -16.09 11.51 14.99
C ALA A 527 -14.74 12.19 14.81
N ILE A 528 -14.60 12.97 13.73
CA ILE A 528 -13.37 13.73 13.44
C ILE A 528 -13.09 14.75 14.55
N SER A 529 -14.12 15.48 14.98
CA SER A 529 -13.97 16.59 15.94
C SER A 529 -13.89 16.14 17.40
N LEU A 530 -14.16 14.87 17.69
CA LEU A 530 -14.43 14.36 19.03
C LEU A 530 -13.37 14.72 20.08
N LYS A 531 -12.10 14.65 19.72
CA LYS A 531 -10.97 14.78 20.66
C LYS A 531 -10.31 16.16 20.68
N THR A 532 -10.66 17.02 19.74
CA THR A 532 -9.96 18.31 19.56
C THR A 532 -10.87 19.53 19.62
N ALA A 533 -12.18 19.37 19.38
CA ALA A 533 -13.12 20.48 19.44
C ALA A 533 -13.35 20.93 20.89
N SER A 534 -13.50 22.24 21.10
CA SER A 534 -13.89 22.78 22.42
C SER A 534 -15.32 22.43 22.80
N SER A 535 -16.18 22.25 21.78
CA SER A 535 -17.58 21.88 21.93
C SER A 535 -18.06 21.19 20.65
N LEU A 536 -18.89 20.17 20.81
CA LEU A 536 -19.52 19.47 19.70
C LEU A 536 -20.97 19.94 19.47
N PRO A 537 -21.45 19.98 18.22
CA PRO A 537 -22.85 20.27 17.93
C PRO A 537 -23.83 19.28 18.59
N ALA A 538 -25.06 19.72 18.86
CA ALA A 538 -26.09 18.95 19.56
C ALA A 538 -26.44 17.59 18.90
N GLY A 539 -26.19 17.43 17.60
CA GLY A 539 -26.42 16.18 16.87
C GLY A 539 -25.39 15.07 17.14
N CYS A 540 -24.23 15.39 17.72
CA CYS A 540 -23.15 14.42 17.85
C CYS A 540 -23.45 13.29 18.84
N GLY A 541 -24.26 13.53 19.88
CA GLY A 541 -24.64 12.48 20.83
C GLY A 541 -25.37 11.31 20.17
N ALA A 542 -26.28 11.58 19.23
CA ALA A 542 -27.00 10.55 18.49
C ALA A 542 -26.06 9.76 17.56
N CYS A 543 -25.08 10.45 16.96
CA CYS A 543 -24.06 9.81 16.14
C CYS A 543 -23.20 8.84 16.95
N PHE A 544 -22.73 9.24 18.14
CA PHE A 544 -21.94 8.36 18.99
C PHE A 544 -22.75 7.15 19.46
N ALA A 545 -24.02 7.33 19.84
CA ALA A 545 -24.90 6.22 20.19
C ALA A 545 -25.10 5.21 19.05
N ARG A 546 -25.02 5.66 17.78
CA ARG A 546 -25.20 4.81 16.59
C ARG A 546 -23.92 4.12 16.14
N TYR A 547 -22.79 4.81 16.21
CA TYR A 547 -21.56 4.40 15.53
C TYR A 547 -20.41 4.00 16.47
N CYS A 548 -20.37 4.51 17.72
CA CYS A 548 -19.31 4.16 18.64
C CYS A 548 -19.44 2.72 19.13
N VAL A 549 -18.35 1.97 19.03
CA VAL A 549 -18.22 0.65 19.64
C VAL A 549 -17.79 0.83 21.09
N THR A 550 -18.55 0.23 22.00
CA THR A 550 -18.36 0.30 23.46
C THR A 550 -17.77 -0.97 24.02
#